data_AF-A0A0F9KYQ8-F1
#
_entry.id   AF-A0A0F9KYQ8-F1
#
_cell.length_a   1.000
_cell.length_b   1.000
_cell.length_c   1.000
_cell.angle_alpha   90.00
_cell.angle_beta   90.00
_cell.angle_gamma   90.00
#
_symmetry.space_group_name_H-M   'P 1'
#
loop_
_entity.id
_entity.type
_entity.pdbx_description
1 polymer ?
#
loop_
_entity_poly.entity_id
_entity_poly.type
_entity_poly.pdbx_seq_one_letter_code
_entity_poly.pdbx_strand_id
1 'polypeptide(L)' 'MLSDLEIAQAVKMKPIMEIGQEIGIKEEEIELYGRYKAKISL' A
#
# COMPACT_ATOMS: atom_id res chain seq x y z
N MET A 1 -16.73 -21.16 -5.37
CA MET A 1 -16.20 -19.79 -5.58
C MET A 1 -15.58 -19.35 -4.27
N LEU A 2 -14.50 -18.59 -4.34
CA LEU A 2 -13.91 -18.00 -3.13
C LEU A 2 -14.76 -16.81 -2.68
N SER A 3 -14.79 -16.58 -1.37
CA SER A 3 -15.32 -15.35 -0.77
C SER A 3 -14.35 -14.18 -0.96
N ASP A 4 -14.86 -12.95 -0.86
CA ASP A 4 -14.04 -11.74 -0.97
C ASP A 4 -12.89 -11.71 0.05
N LEU A 5 -13.13 -12.25 1.26
CA LEU A 5 -12.11 -12.35 2.30
C LEU A 5 -10.99 -13.33 1.91
N GLU A 6 -11.33 -14.50 1.36
CA GLU A 6 -10.35 -15.49 0.91
C GLU A 6 -9.52 -14.94 -0.25
N ILE A 7 -10.14 -14.18 -1.16
CA ILE A 7 -9.42 -13.50 -2.25
C ILE A 7 -8.45 -12.47 -1.68
N ALA A 8 -8.89 -11.63 -0.73
CA ALA A 8 -8.03 -10.62 -0.12
C ALA A 8 -6.84 -11.22 0.65
N GLN A 9 -7.04 -12.34 1.35
CA GLN A 9 -5.98 -13.03 2.09
C GLN A 9 -4.94 -13.72 1.20
N ALA A 10 -5.34 -14.16 -0.01
CA ALA A 10 -4.44 -14.84 -0.95
C ALA A 10 -3.48 -13.88 -1.68
N VAL A 11 -3.73 -12.57 -1.65
CA VAL A 11 -2.94 -11.58 -2.40
C VAL A 11 -1.58 -11.33 -1.74
N LYS A 12 -0.52 -11.35 -2.56
CA LYS A 12 0.79 -10.85 -2.16
C LYS A 12 0.81 -9.33 -2.28
N MET A 13 0.64 -8.64 -1.16
CA MET A 13 0.66 -7.17 -1.12
C MET A 13 2.05 -6.61 -1.49
N LYS A 14 2.06 -5.57 -2.32
CA LYS A 14 3.25 -4.72 -2.54
C LYS A 14 3.36 -3.71 -1.38
N PRO A 15 4.56 -3.43 -0.86
CA PRO A 15 4.78 -2.35 0.10
C PRO A 15 4.22 -1.02 -0.41
N ILE A 16 3.59 -0.24 0.46
CA ILE A 16 2.94 1.02 0.07
C ILE A 16 3.94 2.05 -0.46
N MET A 17 5.20 1.94 -0.04
CA MET A 17 6.30 2.77 -0.50
C MET A 17 6.59 2.58 -2.00
N GLU A 18 6.57 1.32 -2.47
CA GLU A 18 6.77 1.00 -3.90
C GLU A 18 5.63 1.61 -4.74
N ILE A 19 4.40 1.54 -4.23
CA ILE A 19 3.22 2.12 -4.90
C ILE A 19 3.34 3.65 -4.97
N GLY A 20 3.77 4.31 -3.89
CA GLY A 20 3.99 5.76 -3.85
C GLY A 20 5.03 6.22 -4.88
N GLN A 21 6.15 5.50 -4.98
CA GLN A 21 7.18 5.76 -5.98
C GLN A 21 6.66 5.55 -7.41
N GLU A 22 5.88 4.49 -7.67
CA GLU A 22 5.28 4.20 -8.99
C GLU A 22 4.38 5.36 -9.50
N ILE A 23 3.74 6.10 -8.59
CA ILE A 23 2.84 7.23 -8.93
C ILE A 23 3.47 8.61 -8.68
N GLY A 24 4.76 8.67 -8.35
CA GLY A 24 5.52 9.92 -8.23
C GLY A 24 5.32 10.70 -6.93
N ILE A 25 4.82 10.07 -5.88
CA ILE A 25 4.79 10.68 -4.53
C ILE A 25 6.19 10.57 -3.94
N LYS A 26 6.70 11.67 -3.39
CA LYS A 26 8.02 11.67 -2.79
C LYS A 26 8.01 11.02 -1.42
N GLU A 27 9.14 10.46 -1.03
CA GLU A 27 9.28 9.74 0.23
C GLU A 27 8.99 10.64 1.45
N GLU A 28 9.37 11.92 1.38
CA GLU A 28 9.10 12.90 2.44
C GLU A 28 7.62 13.24 2.62
N GLU A 29 6.78 12.95 1.63
CA GLU A 29 5.33 13.20 1.66
C GLU A 29 4.55 12.00 2.21
N ILE A 30 5.22 10.88 2.49
CA ILE A 30 4.62 9.61 2.91
C ILE A 30 4.87 9.34 4.40
N GLU A 31 3.81 9.37 5.20
CA GLU A 31 3.83 8.93 6.59
C GLU A 31 3.39 7.46 6.68
N LEU A 32 4.33 6.54 6.91
CA LEU A 32 4.04 5.09 6.94
C LEU A 32 3.27 4.68 8.22
N TYR A 33 2.22 3.89 8.04
CA TYR A 33 1.46 3.21 9.09
C TYR A 33 1.55 1.69 8.90
N GLY A 34 2.75 1.17 9.15
CA GLY A 34 3.12 -0.19 8.78
C GLY A 34 3.52 -0.29 7.31
N ARG A 35 3.71 -1.52 6.82
CA ARG A 35 4.31 -1.77 5.49
C ARG A 35 3.39 -1.47 4.29
N TYR A 36 2.08 -1.52 4.51
CA TYR A 36 1.08 -1.54 3.42
C TYR A 36 0.06 -0.40 3.52
N LYS A 37 0.31 0.60 4.38
CA LYS A 37 -0.58 1.74 4.57
C LYS A 37 0.24 2.97 4.89
N ALA A 38 -0.17 4.11 4.36
CA ALA A 38 0.46 5.39 4.61
C ALA A 38 -0.56 6.53 4.56
N LYS A 39 -0.21 7.67 5.14
CA LYS A 39 -0.89 8.95 4.97
C LYS A 39 -0.02 9.86 4.10
N ILE A 40 -0.66 10.69 3.28
CA ILE A 40 0.02 11.67 2.45
C ILE A 40 -0.09 13.04 3.11
N SER A 41 1.01 13.75 3.22
CA SER A 41 1.14 15.02 3.97
C SER A 41 0.94 16.29 3.13
N LEU A 42 0.37 16.18 1.92
CA LEU A 42 0.08 17.30 1.00
C LEU A 42 -0.61 18.50 1.66
#